data_AF-A0A8J5MT23-F1
#
_entry.id   AF-A0A8J5MT23-F1
#
_cell.length_a   1.000
_cell.length_b   1.000
_cell.length_c   1.000
_cell.angle_alpha   90.00
_cell.angle_beta   90.00
_cell.angle_gamma   90.00
#
_symmetry.space_group_name_H-M   'P 1'
#
loop_
_entity.id
_entity.type
_entity.pdbx_description
1 polymer ?
#
loop_
_entity_poly.entity_id
_entity_poly.type
_entity_poly.pdbx_seq_one_letter_code
_entity_poly.pdbx_strand_id
1 'polypeptide(L)'
;HPQWTVCVRLRLFHLSRLNTIFSYTTGEHYQEIMLGIDWPQSNLRLECCKYTGFMEMAVPLRLYTWHQICLSADMTKDVQYMIFDDL
;
A
#
# COMPACT_ATOMS: atom_id res chain seq x y z
N HIS A 1 16.31 -1.13 13.40
CA HIS A 1 15.38 -0.44 12.48
C HIS A 1 14.34 -1.44 12.00
N PRO A 2 13.09 -1.02 11.78
CA PRO A 2 12.01 -1.94 11.46
C PRO A 2 12.19 -2.53 10.06
N GLN A 3 11.97 -3.83 9.95
CA GLN A 3 11.80 -4.55 8.68
C GLN A 3 10.44 -5.22 8.74
N TRP A 4 9.67 -5.11 7.68
CA TRP A 4 8.33 -5.69 7.63
C TRP A 4 7.94 -6.09 6.23
N THR A 5 6.97 -7.00 6.16
CA THR A 5 6.33 -7.41 4.92
C THR A 5 4.85 -7.64 5.20
N VAL A 6 4.00 -7.09 4.35
CA VAL A 6 2.53 -7.24 4.42
C VAL A 6 2.04 -7.62 3.04
N CYS A 7 1.28 -8.71 2.96
CA CYS A 7 0.57 -9.10 1.74
C CYS A 7 -0.93 -9.10 2.00
N VAL A 8 -1.69 -8.46 1.11
CA VAL A 8 -3.15 -8.39 1.17
C VAL A 8 -3.74 -8.94 -0.11
N ARG A 9 -4.83 -9.70 0.04
CA ARG A 9 -5.71 -10.06 -1.08
C ARG A 9 -6.98 -9.24 -0.93
N LEU A 10 -7.35 -8.54 -2.00
CA LEU A 10 -8.51 -7.66 -1.98
C LEU A 10 -9.34 -7.82 -3.24
N ARG A 11 -10.63 -7.55 -3.08
CA ARG A 11 -11.61 -7.48 -4.16
C ARG A 11 -12.35 -6.16 -4.02
N LEU A 12 -12.19 -5.27 -4.99
CA LEU A 12 -12.81 -3.95 -4.97
C LEU A 12 -14.26 -4.04 -5.46
N PHE A 13 -15.19 -3.47 -4.71
CA PHE A 13 -16.61 -3.40 -5.08
C PHE A 13 -17.02 -2.02 -5.62
N HIS A 14 -16.22 -0.99 -5.34
CA HIS A 14 -16.36 0.36 -5.83
C HIS A 14 -14.98 1.02 -5.91
N LEU A 15 -14.87 2.09 -6.69
CA LEU A 15 -13.67 2.92 -6.80
C LEU A 15 -13.99 4.30 -6.26
N SER A 16 -13.18 4.78 -5.33
CA SER A 16 -13.26 6.11 -4.75
C SER A 16 -11.86 6.71 -4.72
N ARG A 17 -11.79 8.04 -4.68
CA ARG A 17 -10.54 8.74 -4.42
C ARG A 17 -10.03 8.38 -3.03
N LEU A 18 -8.72 8.19 -2.91
CA LEU A 18 -8.01 7.98 -1.63
C LEU A 18 -8.62 6.88 -0.75
N ASN A 19 -8.80 5.69 -1.33
CA ASN A 19 -9.30 4.53 -0.60
C ASN A 19 -8.16 3.87 0.20
N THR A 20 -8.24 3.93 1.54
CA THR A 20 -7.28 3.21 2.39
C THR A 20 -7.61 1.71 2.39
N ILE A 21 -6.63 0.88 2.00
CA ILE A 21 -6.72 -0.59 2.05
C ILE A 21 -6.26 -1.10 3.41
N PHE A 22 -5.14 -0.56 3.89
CA PHE A 22 -4.50 -1.00 5.12
C PHE A 22 -3.87 0.20 5.81
N SER A 23 -4.00 0.26 7.12
CA SER A 23 -3.30 1.24 7.95
C SER A 23 -2.79 0.59 9.22
N TYR A 24 -1.61 1.01 9.64
CA TYR A 24 -0.97 0.64 10.90
C TYR A 24 -0.53 1.92 11.60
N THR A 25 -0.88 2.03 12.88
CA THR A 25 -0.57 3.18 13.71
C THR A 25 0.07 2.72 15.02
N THR A 26 0.92 3.57 15.58
CA THR A 26 1.51 3.38 16.91
C THR A 26 1.04 4.49 17.83
N GLY A 27 1.29 4.32 19.13
CA GLY A 27 0.90 5.33 20.14
C GLY A 27 1.52 6.71 19.91
N GLU A 28 2.62 6.80 19.16
CA GLU A 28 3.34 8.05 18.89
C GLU A 28 3.06 8.63 17.49
N HIS A 29 2.58 7.81 16.54
CA HIS A 29 2.41 8.22 15.16
C HIS A 29 1.09 7.74 14.55
N TYR A 30 0.27 8.72 14.17
CA TYR A 30 -0.86 8.53 13.28
C TYR A 30 -0.28 8.24 11.88
N GLN A 31 -0.42 7.00 11.38
CA GLN A 31 0.05 6.50 10.07
C GLN A 31 1.54 6.11 10.01
N GLU A 32 1.92 5.04 10.72
CA GLU A 32 3.27 4.46 10.55
C GLU A 32 3.39 3.65 9.25
N ILE A 33 2.30 3.01 8.81
CA ILE A 33 2.18 2.39 7.48
C ILE A 33 0.77 2.67 6.96
N MET A 34 0.63 3.11 5.72
CA MET A 34 -0.63 3.29 5.03
C MET A 34 -0.49 2.81 3.58
N LEU A 35 -1.36 1.88 3.19
CA LEU A 35 -1.56 1.47 1.81
C LEU A 35 -2.91 2.00 1.35
N GLY A 36 -2.92 2.76 0.26
CA GLY A 36 -4.14 3.26 -0.36
C GLY A 36 -4.16 3.08 -1.87
N ILE A 37 -5.34 3.27 -2.44
CA ILE A 37 -5.58 3.39 -3.87
C ILE A 37 -5.97 4.84 -4.15
N ASP A 38 -5.29 5.47 -5.11
CA ASP A 38 -5.73 6.72 -5.70
C ASP A 38 -6.41 6.48 -7.05
N TRP A 39 -7.63 7.01 -7.19
CA TRP A 39 -8.46 6.91 -8.38
C TRP A 39 -8.75 8.33 -8.90
N PRO A 40 -8.69 8.61 -10.21
CA PRO A 40 -8.72 7.68 -11.35
C PRO A 40 -7.37 7.16 -11.84
N GLN A 41 -6.24 7.59 -11.27
CA GLN A 41 -4.92 7.15 -11.77
C GLN A 41 -4.68 5.64 -11.61
N SER A 42 -5.47 4.96 -10.77
CA SER A 42 -5.30 3.53 -10.45
C SER A 42 -3.94 3.26 -9.83
N ASN A 43 -3.51 4.16 -8.94
CA ASN A 43 -2.20 4.09 -8.31
C ASN A 43 -2.33 3.47 -6.92
N LEU A 44 -1.52 2.45 -6.65
CA LEU A 44 -1.26 2.02 -5.28
C LEU A 44 -0.24 2.96 -4.67
N ARG A 45 -0.59 3.50 -3.51
CA ARG A 45 0.21 4.45 -2.75
C ARG A 45 0.57 3.84 -1.41
N LEU A 46 1.86 3.73 -1.14
CA LEU A 46 2.43 3.38 0.16
C LEU A 46 3.01 4.65 0.78
N GLU A 47 2.57 4.94 1.99
CA GLU A 47 3.22 5.87 2.91
C GLU A 47 3.65 5.12 4.15
N CYS A 48 4.90 5.30 4.57
CA CYS A 48 5.36 4.66 5.79
C CYS A 48 6.43 5.47 6.53
N CYS A 49 6.72 5.02 7.74
CA CYS A 49 7.92 5.40 8.49
C CYS A 49 8.00 6.91 8.77
N LYS A 50 6.89 7.51 9.22
CA LYS A 50 6.80 8.95 9.53
C LYS A 50 6.98 9.83 8.28
N TYR A 51 6.40 9.41 7.15
CA TYR A 51 6.43 10.10 5.85
C TYR A 51 7.81 10.18 5.19
N THR A 52 8.80 9.41 5.65
CA THR A 52 10.09 9.29 4.95
C THR A 52 10.03 8.28 3.81
N GLY A 53 9.08 7.33 3.86
CA GLY A 53 8.84 6.38 2.79
C GLY A 53 7.59 6.72 2.00
N PHE A 54 7.76 6.95 0.69
CA PHE A 54 6.68 7.13 -0.26
C PHE A 54 6.95 6.30 -1.51
N MET A 55 5.96 5.49 -1.91
CA MET A 55 6.00 4.73 -3.15
C MET A 55 4.63 4.78 -3.82
N GLU A 56 4.65 4.98 -5.14
CA GLU A 56 3.45 4.98 -5.96
C GLU A 56 3.66 4.05 -7.16
N MET A 57 2.68 3.20 -7.44
CA MET A 57 2.74 2.24 -8.55
C MET A 57 1.41 2.21 -9.28
N ALA A 58 1.43 2.49 -10.59
CA ALA A 58 0.27 2.34 -11.44
C ALA A 58 -0.07 0.86 -11.62
N VAL A 59 -1.33 0.50 -11.34
CA VAL A 59 -1.82 -0.88 -11.41
C VAL A 59 -3.17 -0.96 -12.11
N PRO A 60 -3.43 -2.01 -12.92
CA PRO A 60 -4.68 -2.18 -13.63
C PRO A 60 -5.80 -2.73 -12.72
N LEU A 61 -6.20 -1.97 -11.70
CA LEU A 61 -7.24 -2.38 -10.75
C LEU A 61 -8.60 -2.59 -11.44
N ARG A 62 -9.24 -3.72 -11.17
CA ARG A 62 -10.54 -4.08 -11.73
C ARG A 62 -11.56 -4.30 -10.63
N LEU A 63 -12.77 -3.80 -10.85
CA LEU A 63 -13.88 -4.11 -9.98
C LEU A 63 -14.21 -5.59 -10.03
N TYR A 64 -14.62 -6.12 -8.87
CA TYR A 64 -15.09 -7.49 -8.68
C TYR A 64 -14.07 -8.59 -9.05
N THR A 65 -12.81 -8.23 -9.25
CA THR A 65 -11.69 -9.16 -9.50
C THR A 65 -10.80 -9.25 -8.26
N TRP A 66 -10.17 -10.40 -8.02
CA TRP A 66 -9.23 -10.55 -6.93
C TRP A 66 -7.86 -10.04 -7.36
N HIS A 67 -7.24 -9.25 -6.49
CA HIS A 67 -5.89 -8.74 -6.66
C HIS A 67 -5.06 -9.11 -5.44
N GLN A 68 -3.77 -9.38 -5.65
CA GLN A 68 -2.81 -9.57 -4.58
C GLN A 68 -1.79 -8.43 -4.59
N ILE A 69 -1.57 -7.83 -3.42
CA ILE A 69 -0.59 -6.77 -3.23
C ILE A 69 0.34 -7.19 -2.11
N CYS A 70 1.64 -7.13 -2.34
CA CYS A 70 2.65 -7.33 -1.32
C CYS A 70 3.53 -6.08 -1.20
N LEU A 71 3.80 -5.71 0.03
CA LEU A 71 4.62 -4.56 0.41
C LEU A 71 5.72 -5.06 1.32
N SER A 72 6.94 -4.57 1.12
CA SER A 72 8.03 -4.79 2.07
C SER A 72 8.87 -3.54 2.21
N ALA A 73 9.41 -3.33 3.41
CA ALA A 73 10.36 -2.27 3.67
C ALA A 73 11.48 -2.78 4.57
N ASP A 74 12.70 -2.36 4.24
CA ASP A 74 13.90 -2.51 5.05
C ASP A 74 14.47 -1.12 5.33
N MET A 75 14.11 -0.56 6.48
CA MET A 75 14.56 0.78 6.89
C MET A 75 16.02 0.82 7.33
N THR A 76 16.70 -0.34 7.46
CA THR A 76 18.17 -0.33 7.65
C THR A 76 18.91 0.05 6.38
N LYS A 77 18.33 -0.29 5.22
CA LYS A 77 18.92 -0.07 3.89
C LYS A 77 18.22 1.02 3.10
N ASP A 78 17.18 1.61 3.67
CA ASP A 78 16.30 2.60 3.03
C ASP A 78 15.70 2.06 1.71
N VAL A 79 15.23 0.81 1.75
CA VAL A 79 14.63 0.16 0.57
C VAL A 79 13.20 -0.25 0.83
N GLN A 80 12.34 0.00 -0.16
CA GLN A 80 10.95 -0.40 -0.18
C GLN A 80 10.67 -1.17 -1.47
N TYR A 81 9.75 -2.13 -1.40
CA TYR A 81 9.27 -2.87 -2.57
C TYR A 81 7.75 -3.00 -2.52
N MET A 82 7.12 -2.84 -3.68
CA MET A 82 5.71 -3.10 -3.90
C MET A 82 5.57 -4.06 -5.08
N ILE A 83 4.77 -5.10 -4.88
CA ILE A 83 4.47 -6.11 -5.89
C ILE A 83 2.95 -6.17 -6.02
N PHE A 84 2.47 -6.20 -7.26
CA PHE A 84 1.07 -6.37 -7.61
C PHE A 84 0.93 -7.55 -8.55
N ASP A 85 -0.09 -8.37 -8.32
CA ASP A 85 -0.42 -9.54 -9.13
C ASP A 85 -1.92 -9.64 -9.35
N ASP A 86 -2.29 -9.85 -10.61
CA ASP A 86 -3.66 -10.12 -11.06
C ASP A 86 -3.86 -11.63 -11.10
N LEU A 87 -4.61 -12.16 -10.14
CA LEU A 87 -4.89 -13.60 -10.00
C LEU A 87 -6.03 -14.08 -10.90
#